data_AF-A0A3D3I5J1-F1
#
_entry.id   AF-A0A3D3I5J1-F1
#
_cell.length_a   1.000
_cell.length_b   1.000
_cell.length_c   1.000
_cell.angle_alpha   90.00
_cell.angle_beta   90.00
_cell.angle_gamma   90.00
#
_symmetry.space_group_name_H-M   'P 1'
#
loop_
_entity.id
_entity.type
_entity.pdbx_description
1 polymer ?
#
loop_
_entity_poly.entity_id
_entity_poly.type
_entity_poly.pdbx_seq_one_letter_code
_entity_poly.pdbx_strand_id
1 'polypeptide(L)'
;MIIWQPEYMHGSAANGILKILEEPPQNTFFLLVSNAADRLLPTIVSRTQLVQVPMLTDDELKQYLQKETEIKDADRRNIIQLADGDLNLALRLSERDENINQEFFANWMRAC
;
A
#
# COMPACT_ATOMS: atom_id res chain seq x y z
N MET A 1 -5.75 6.10 -18.54
CA MET A 1 -5.79 4.63 -18.42
C MET A 1 -5.10 4.22 -17.14
N ILE A 2 -5.70 3.33 -16.35
CA ILE A 2 -5.10 2.81 -15.12
C ILE A 2 -4.74 1.34 -15.33
N ILE A 3 -3.53 0.97 -14.97
CA ILE A 3 -3.05 -0.41 -14.98
C ILE A 3 -2.70 -0.79 -13.54
N TRP A 4 -3.41 -1.80 -13.03
CA TRP A 4 -3.22 -2.29 -11.67
C TRP A 4 -2.25 -3.47 -11.65
N GLN A 5 -1.29 -3.43 -10.74
CA GLN A 5 -0.25 -4.46 -10.52
C GLN A 5 0.43 -4.94 -11.82
N PRO A 6 1.05 -4.02 -12.60
CA PRO A 6 1.69 -4.37 -13.88
C PRO A 6 2.83 -5.39 -13.74
N GLU A 7 3.36 -5.62 -12.53
CA GLU A 7 4.36 -6.65 -12.21
C GLU A 7 3.89 -8.08 -12.50
N TYR A 8 2.58 -8.31 -12.61
CA TYR A 8 2.01 -9.61 -12.97
C TYR A 8 1.73 -9.77 -14.47
N MET A 9 2.02 -8.75 -15.29
CA MET A 9 1.86 -8.88 -16.73
C MET A 9 2.78 -9.96 -17.29
N HIS A 10 2.24 -10.78 -18.19
CA HIS A 10 3.08 -11.67 -18.97
C HIS A 10 4.04 -10.85 -19.84
N GLY A 11 5.24 -11.38 -20.09
CA GLY A 11 6.29 -10.64 -20.81
C GLY A 11 5.85 -10.13 -22.19
N SER A 12 5.01 -10.87 -22.91
CA SER A 12 4.46 -10.43 -24.19
C SER A 12 3.54 -9.21 -24.07
N ALA A 13 2.68 -9.17 -23.05
CA ALA A 13 1.80 -8.04 -22.77
C ALA A 13 2.59 -6.82 -22.31
N ALA A 14 3.56 -7.02 -21.40
CA ALA A 14 4.45 -5.97 -20.91
C ALA A 14 5.26 -5.32 -22.03
N ASN A 15 5.77 -6.12 -22.99
CA ASN A 15 6.43 -5.60 -24.19
C ASN A 15 5.46 -4.91 -25.16
N GLY A 16 4.24 -5.43 -25.29
CA GLY A 16 3.21 -4.88 -26.18
C GLY A 16 2.81 -3.45 -25.84
N ILE A 17 2.81 -3.09 -24.56
CA ILE A 17 2.44 -1.74 -24.12
C ILE A 17 3.58 -0.70 -24.27
N LEU A 18 4.82 -1.12 -24.52
CA LEU A 18 5.99 -0.22 -24.56
C LEU A 18 5.84 0.91 -25.57
N LYS A 19 5.35 0.59 -26.78
CA LYS A 19 5.14 1.60 -27.83
C LYS A 19 4.13 2.68 -27.42
N ILE A 20 3.09 2.27 -26.71
CA ILE A 20 2.01 3.16 -26.27
C ILE A 20 2.49 4.04 -25.10
N LEU A 21 3.37 3.53 -24.25
CA LEU A 21 3.99 4.33 -23.18
C LEU A 21 4.98 5.36 -23.74
N GLU A 22 5.67 5.05 -24.84
CA GLU A 22 6.65 5.93 -25.48
C GLU A 22 6.00 7.06 -26.28
N GLU A 23 4.96 6.74 -27.05
CA GLU A 23 4.19 7.69 -27.86
C GLU A 23 2.71 7.59 -27.48
N PRO A 24 2.30 8.14 -26.32
CA PRO A 24 0.92 8.05 -25.88
C PRO A 24 0.01 8.82 -26.84
N PRO A 25 -1.22 8.33 -27.10
CA PRO A 25 -2.19 9.08 -27.87
C PRO A 25 -2.47 10.46 -27.26
N GLN A 26 -2.88 11.41 -28.10
CA GLN A 26 -3.15 12.77 -27.64
C GLN A 26 -4.14 12.79 -26.46
N ASN A 27 -3.86 13.63 -25.46
CA ASN A 27 -4.64 13.77 -24.23
C ASN A 27 -4.81 12.47 -23.41
N THR A 28 -3.82 11.56 -23.47
CA THR A 28 -3.86 10.30 -22.70
C THR A 28 -2.81 10.29 -21.59
N PHE A 29 -3.26 9.97 -20.38
CA PHE A 29 -2.38 9.69 -19.24
C PHE A 29 -2.42 8.21 -18.87
N PHE A 30 -1.27 7.66 -18.51
CA PHE A 30 -1.11 6.31 -17.99
C PHE A 30 -0.76 6.38 -16.52
N LEU A 31 -1.54 5.70 -15.67
CA LEU A 31 -1.20 5.47 -14.27
C LEU A 31 -0.98 3.98 -14.08
N LEU A 32 0.25 3.63 -13.75
CA LEU A 32 0.65 2.27 -13.39
C LEU A 32 0.81 2.25 -11.88
N VAL A 33 0.10 1.34 -11.21
CA VAL A 33 0.18 1.23 -9.75
C VAL A 33 0.68 -0.16 -9.40
N SER A 34 1.83 -0.19 -8.76
CA SER A 34 2.60 -1.38 -8.47
C SER A 34 2.95 -1.43 -6.99
N ASN A 35 2.91 -2.62 -6.41
CA ASN A 35 3.40 -2.86 -5.05
C ASN A 35 4.85 -3.39 -5.06
N ALA A 36 5.38 -3.72 -6.23
CA ALA A 36 6.72 -4.29 -6.42
C ALA A 36 7.33 -3.72 -7.71
N ALA A 37 7.65 -2.42 -7.69
CA ALA A 37 8.16 -1.70 -8.87
C ALA A 37 9.49 -2.27 -9.38
N ASP A 38 10.28 -2.91 -8.51
CA ASP A 38 11.51 -3.63 -8.82
C ASP A 38 11.29 -4.87 -9.69
N ARG A 39 10.08 -5.44 -9.71
CA ARG A 39 9.70 -6.57 -10.56
C ARG A 39 9.23 -6.15 -11.95
N LEU A 40 9.05 -4.86 -12.19
CA LEU A 40 8.68 -4.35 -13.50
C LEU A 40 9.85 -4.48 -14.48
N LEU A 41 9.53 -4.63 -15.77
CA LEU A 41 10.56 -4.60 -16.80
C LEU A 41 11.28 -3.24 -16.76
N PRO A 42 12.63 -3.21 -16.78
CA PRO A 42 13.38 -1.96 -16.79
C PRO A 42 12.99 -1.01 -17.94
N THR A 43 12.51 -1.57 -19.05
CA THR A 43 12.04 -0.82 -20.23
C THR A 43 10.72 -0.09 -20.01
N ILE A 44 9.86 -0.58 -19.11
CA ILE A 44 8.67 0.14 -18.65
C ILE A 44 9.11 1.25 -17.71
N VAL A 45 9.94 0.94 -16.72
CA VAL A 45 10.42 1.91 -15.71
C VAL A 45 11.15 3.09 -16.36
N SER A 46 11.94 2.85 -17.42
CA SER A 46 12.65 3.92 -18.13
C SER A 46 11.75 4.88 -18.92
N ARG A 47 10.48 4.51 -19.15
CA ARG A 47 9.48 5.29 -19.91
C ARG A 47 8.38 5.85 -19.01
N THR A 48 8.46 5.63 -17.71
CA THR A 48 7.50 6.13 -16.72
C THR A 48 8.21 6.98 -15.68
N GLN A 49 7.43 7.80 -14.99
CA GLN A 49 7.91 8.50 -13.81
C GLN A 49 7.57 7.69 -12.57
N LEU A 50 8.59 7.31 -11.80
CA LEU A 50 8.38 6.64 -10.52
C LEU A 50 7.92 7.67 -9.48
N VAL A 51 6.71 7.48 -8.96
CA VAL A 51 6.19 8.20 -7.79
C VAL A 51 6.11 7.21 -6.65
N GLN A 52 6.98 7.37 -5.66
CA GLN A 52 6.95 6.54 -4.46
C GLN A 52 5.90 7.08 -3.50
N VAL A 53 5.05 6.19 -3.00
CA VAL A 53 4.10 6.48 -1.92
C VAL A 53 4.69 5.88 -0.65
N PRO A 54 5.33 6.70 0.21
CA PRO A 54 5.90 6.18 1.45
C PRO A 54 4.81 5.77 2.44
N MET A 55 5.18 4.93 3.40
CA MET A 55 4.38 4.69 4.59
C MET A 55 4.21 6.00 5.37
N LEU A 56 3.11 6.12 6.11
CA LEU A 56 2.90 7.27 6.98
C LEU A 56 3.89 7.22 8.15
N THR A 57 4.33 8.39 8.58
CA THR A 57 5.04 8.52 9.85
C THR A 57 4.09 8.28 11.03
N ASP A 58 4.65 7.90 12.18
CA ASP A 58 3.89 7.77 13.43
C ASP A 58 3.10 9.03 13.77
N ASP A 59 3.66 10.21 13.51
CA ASP A 59 3.01 11.50 13.77
C ASP A 59 1.84 11.76 12.82
N GLU A 60 1.99 11.47 11.51
CA GLU A 60 0.90 11.58 10.54
C GLU A 60 -0.24 10.60 10.88
N LEU A 61 0.12 9.36 11.22
CA LEU A 61 -0.84 8.33 11.59
C LEU A 61 -1.57 8.71 12.90
N LYS A 62 -0.85 9.25 13.87
CA LYS A 62 -1.42 9.77 15.12
C LYS A 62 -2.42 10.89 14.85
N GLN A 63 -2.04 11.89 14.04
CA GLN A 63 -2.91 13.01 13.70
C GLN A 63 -4.17 12.53 12.98
N TYR A 64 -4.02 11.60 12.04
CA TYR A 64 -5.14 11.00 11.33
C TYR A 64 -6.09 10.26 12.28
N LEU A 65 -5.56 9.34 13.10
CA LEU A 65 -6.37 8.58 14.05
C LEU A 65 -7.04 9.46 15.11
N GLN A 66 -6.39 10.55 15.54
CA GLN A 66 -6.99 11.53 16.46
C GLN A 66 -8.20 12.24 15.86
N LYS A 67 -8.19 12.46 14.54
CA LYS A 67 -9.26 13.16 13.84
C LYS A 67 -10.41 12.25 13.43
N GLU A 68 -10.09 11.02 13.01
CA GLU A 68 -11.03 10.14 12.32
C GLU A 68 -11.57 9.00 13.21
N THR A 69 -11.04 8.80 14.43
CA THR A 69 -11.44 7.68 15.31
C THR A 69 -11.59 8.11 16.77
N GLU A 70 -12.54 7.50 17.49
CA GLU A 70 -12.80 7.76 18.92
C GLU A 70 -12.07 6.77 19.85
N ILE A 71 -10.82 6.41 19.53
CA ILE A 71 -10.00 5.51 20.34
C ILE A 71 -9.32 6.22 21.51
N LYS A 72 -9.12 5.51 22.63
CA LYS A 72 -8.36 5.99 23.80
C LYS A 72 -6.89 6.19 23.42
N ASP A 73 -6.22 7.15 24.05
CA ASP A 73 -4.82 7.48 23.73
C ASP A 73 -3.81 6.36 24.05
N ALA A 74 -4.13 5.48 25.00
CA ALA A 74 -3.31 4.30 25.28
C ALA A 74 -3.35 3.31 24.10
N ASP A 75 -4.55 3.01 23.60
CA ASP A 75 -4.75 2.08 22.48
C ASP A 75 -4.20 2.67 21.18
N ARG A 76 -4.36 3.98 20.97
CA ARG A 76 -3.81 4.70 19.81
C ARG A 76 -2.30 4.50 19.66
N ARG A 77 -1.53 4.59 20.76
CA ARG A 77 -0.08 4.40 20.72
C ARG A 77 0.30 2.96 20.33
N ASN A 78 -0.40 1.98 20.89
CA ASN A 78 -0.19 0.57 20.54
C ASN A 78 -0.54 0.31 19.07
N ILE A 79 -1.63 0.89 18.56
CA ILE A 79 -2.06 0.76 17.17
C ILE A 79 -1.02 1.37 16.23
N ILE A 80 -0.51 2.57 16.51
CA ILE A 80 0.52 3.21 15.67
C ILE A 80 1.76 2.32 15.58
N GLN A 81 2.23 1.81 16.72
CA GLN A 81 3.41 0.94 16.77
C GLN A 81 3.19 -0.39 16.03
N LEU A 82 1.98 -0.98 16.10
CA LEU A 82 1.66 -2.22 15.40
C LEU A 82 1.42 -2.01 13.90
N ALA A 83 0.91 -0.84 13.52
CA ALA A 83 0.59 -0.51 12.15
C ALA A 83 1.83 -0.18 11.31
N ASP A 84 2.90 0.33 11.93
CA ASP A 84 4.18 0.66 11.27
C ASP A 84 3.98 1.52 10.00
N GLY A 85 3.12 2.54 10.11
CA GLY A 85 2.76 3.44 9.01
C GLY A 85 1.72 2.91 8.02
N ASP A 86 1.25 1.66 8.15
CA ASP A 86 0.13 1.13 7.36
C ASP A 86 -1.20 1.67 7.89
N LEU A 87 -1.76 2.63 7.16
CA LEU A 87 -3.03 3.24 7.49
C LEU A 87 -4.19 2.24 7.51
N ASN A 88 -4.23 1.28 6.59
CA ASN A 88 -5.31 0.30 6.53
C ASN A 88 -5.26 -0.64 7.72
N LEU A 89 -4.06 -1.07 8.12
CA LEU A 89 -3.88 -1.87 9.33
C LEU A 89 -4.28 -1.07 10.57
N ALA A 90 -3.84 0.19 10.68
CA ALA A 90 -4.21 1.06 11.79
C ALA A 90 -5.73 1.21 11.96
N LEU A 91 -6.44 1.45 10.85
CA LEU A 91 -7.90 1.56 10.85
C LEU A 91 -8.57 0.25 11.28
N ARG A 92 -8.13 -0.90 10.75
CA ARG A 92 -8.65 -2.22 11.15
C ARG A 92 -8.42 -2.53 12.62
N LEU A 93 -7.28 -2.12 13.17
CA LEU A 93 -6.98 -2.28 14.59
C LEU A 93 -7.82 -1.31 15.45
N SER A 94 -8.15 -0.12 14.95
CA SER A 94 -9.00 0.86 15.64
C SER A 94 -10.48 0.47 15.67
N GLU A 95 -10.97 -0.23 14.65
CA GLU A 95 -12.36 -0.70 14.56
C GLU A 95 -12.61 -1.96 15.40
N ARG A 96 -11.55 -2.73 15.69
CA ARG A 96 -11.67 -3.99 16.42
C ARG A 96 -11.57 -3.76 17.92
N ASP A 97 -12.74 -3.83 18.56
CA ASP A 97 -12.94 -3.78 20.00
C ASP A 97 -12.12 -4.86 20.75
N GLU A 98 -11.23 -4.40 21.65
CA GLU A 98 -10.43 -5.03 22.73
C GLU A 98 -9.86 -6.48 22.63
N ASN A 99 -10.14 -7.33 21.63
CA ASN A 99 -9.81 -8.78 21.69
C ASN A 99 -8.68 -9.28 20.77
N ILE A 100 -8.08 -8.43 19.92
CA ILE A 100 -7.08 -8.89 18.92
C ILE A 100 -5.81 -9.42 19.59
N ASN A 101 -5.35 -8.80 20.69
CA ASN A 101 -4.12 -9.24 21.35
C ASN A 101 -4.22 -10.68 21.85
N GLN A 102 -5.42 -11.12 22.28
CA GLN A 102 -5.65 -12.50 22.69
C GLN A 102 -5.80 -13.44 21.50
N GLU A 103 -6.55 -13.04 20.48
CA GLU A 103 -6.86 -13.93 19.36
C GLU A 103 -5.68 -14.11 18.41
N PHE A 104 -4.92 -13.04 18.12
CA PHE A 104 -3.69 -13.09 17.32
C PHE A 104 -2.60 -13.90 18.04
N PHE A 105 -2.35 -13.61 19.32
CA PHE A 105 -1.39 -14.38 20.12
C PHE A 105 -1.79 -15.85 20.24
N ALA A 106 -3.07 -16.15 20.49
CA ALA A 106 -3.55 -17.52 20.59
C ALA A 106 -3.49 -18.27 19.25
N ASN A 107 -3.74 -17.60 18.12
CA ASN A 107 -3.60 -18.20 16.80
C ASN A 107 -2.13 -18.42 16.42
N TRP A 108 -1.24 -17.49 16.77
CA TRP A 108 0.21 -17.64 16.59
C TRP A 108 0.78 -18.79 17.43
N MET A 109 0.37 -18.90 18.69
CA MET A 109 0.75 -20.01 19.60
C MET A 109 0.20 -21.37 19.15
N ARG A 110 -0.95 -21.41 18.45
CA ARG A 110 -1.54 -22.65 17.91
C ARG A 110 -0.94 -23.09 16.58
N ALA A 111 -0.22 -22.20 15.90
CA ALA A 111 0.46 -22.49 14.63
C ALA A 111 1.92 -22.97 14.82
N CYS A 112 2.42 -22.92 16.06
CA CYS A 112 3.67 -23.55 16.49
C CYS A 112 3.38 -24.91 17.13
#